data_AF-A0A1K0J6K9-F1
#
_entry.id   AF-A0A1K0J6K9-F1
#
_cell.length_a   1.000
_cell.length_b   1.000
_cell.length_c   1.000
_cell.angle_alpha   90.00
_cell.angle_beta   90.00
_cell.angle_gamma   90.00
#
_symmetry.space_group_name_H-M   'P 1'
#
loop_
_entity.id
_entity.type
_entity.pdbx_description
1 polymer ?
#
loop_
_entity_poly.entity_id
_entity_poly.type
_entity_poly.pdbx_seq_one_letter_code
_entity_poly.pdbx_strand_id
1 'polypeptide(L)'
;MTDTIRILIERWKTDASGCYQRGSSLETVVSSIAEQRQIFKGADHAFLWKPKLRIPDIYEHAENQRAFARLLHTCNCCDTEREVLSAIRQLSSLGIKGLGPAAANLLYFIHPTLVMPFNTAIVNGYNALTGSSVKLGRWDHYLAMREGVIALNQRYRDLLSNDLGAIAGLLFDIGMQRYPLPPRQAQAGDVSAWQQELAKVREQAAALAK
;
A
#
# COMPACT_ATOMS: atom_id res chain seq x y z
N MET A 1 14.83 -9.84 -1.30
CA MET A 1 15.04 -9.21 0.02
C MET A 1 16.38 -9.67 0.56
N THR A 2 17.26 -8.79 1.03
CA THR A 2 18.62 -9.12 1.49
C THR A 2 18.61 -9.96 2.78
N ASP A 3 19.58 -10.87 2.96
CA ASP A 3 19.72 -11.74 4.14
C ASP A 3 19.68 -10.99 5.49
N THR A 4 20.07 -9.72 5.47
CA THR A 4 20.01 -8.78 6.60
C THR A 4 18.61 -8.63 7.19
N ILE A 5 17.56 -8.51 6.36
CA ILE A 5 16.19 -8.32 6.86
C ILE A 5 15.71 -9.58 7.59
N ARG A 6 16.03 -10.76 7.06
CA ARG A 6 15.70 -12.05 7.69
C ARG A 6 16.38 -12.20 9.05
N ILE A 7 17.68 -11.89 9.14
CA ILE A 7 18.46 -11.96 10.39
C ILE A 7 17.90 -11.03 11.46
N LEU A 8 17.49 -9.82 11.09
CA LEU A 8 16.92 -8.85 12.02
C LEU A 8 15.55 -9.29 12.56
N ILE A 9 14.72 -9.90 11.70
CA ILE A 9 13.42 -10.47 12.12
C ILE A 9 13.62 -11.64 13.10
N GLU A 10 14.59 -12.53 12.86
CA GLU A 10 14.88 -13.66 13.76
C GLU A 10 15.43 -13.19 15.11
N ARG A 11 16.36 -12.23 15.12
CA ARG A 11 16.89 -11.64 16.38
C ARG A 11 15.79 -11.03 17.24
N TRP A 12 14.79 -10.42 16.61
CA TRP A 12 13.66 -9.83 17.33
C TRP A 12 12.77 -10.86 18.02
N LYS A 13 12.67 -12.10 17.52
CA LYS A 13 11.92 -13.17 18.20
C LYS A 13 12.55 -13.58 19.53
N THR A 14 13.87 -13.48 19.64
CA THR A 14 14.65 -14.02 20.76
C THR A 14 15.00 -12.98 21.83
N ASP A 15 14.81 -11.70 21.56
CA ASP A 15 15.22 -10.64 22.50
C ASP A 15 14.11 -10.31 23.50
N ALA A 16 14.25 -10.83 24.72
CA ALA A 16 13.36 -10.56 25.84
C ALA A 16 13.54 -9.15 26.44
N SER A 17 14.60 -8.43 26.06
CA SER A 17 14.96 -7.13 26.63
C SER A 17 14.49 -5.93 25.82
N GLY A 18 13.68 -6.13 24.76
CA GLY A 18 13.21 -5.18 23.74
C GLY A 18 12.91 -3.74 24.20
N CYS A 19 13.95 -3.00 24.56
CA CYS A 19 13.87 -1.66 25.12
C CYS A 19 14.18 -0.65 24.01
N TYR A 20 13.12 -0.22 23.35
CA TYR A 20 12.74 1.19 23.28
C TYR A 20 13.83 2.25 23.10
N GLN A 21 14.60 2.25 22.00
CA GLN A 21 15.35 3.45 21.59
C GLN A 21 15.48 3.57 20.07
N ARG A 22 15.76 4.80 19.61
CA ARG A 22 16.19 5.11 18.24
C ARG A 22 17.36 4.18 17.89
N GLY A 23 17.25 3.40 16.82
CA GLY A 23 18.20 2.32 16.49
C GLY A 23 17.77 0.92 16.91
N SER A 24 16.51 0.70 17.29
CA SER A 24 15.96 -0.64 17.59
C SER A 24 15.89 -1.53 16.34
N SER A 25 15.87 -2.85 16.55
CA SER A 25 15.74 -3.85 15.47
C SER A 25 14.48 -3.66 14.62
N LEU A 26 13.36 -3.20 15.20
CA LEU A 26 12.14 -2.89 14.45
C LEU A 26 12.33 -1.66 13.55
N GLU A 27 12.94 -0.59 14.07
CA GLU A 27 13.25 0.59 13.27
C GLU A 27 14.22 0.25 12.14
N THR A 28 15.20 -0.62 12.38
CA THR A 28 16.11 -1.12 11.33
C THR A 28 15.35 -1.92 10.27
N VAL A 29 14.51 -2.88 10.64
CA VAL A 29 13.73 -3.68 9.66
C VAL A 29 12.82 -2.79 8.83
N VAL A 30 12.09 -1.88 9.48
CA VAL A 30 11.17 -0.96 8.83
C VAL A 30 11.91 -0.01 7.90
N SER A 31 13.06 0.52 8.34
CA SER A 31 13.90 1.39 7.52
C SER A 31 14.49 0.62 6.35
N SER A 32 14.99 -0.60 6.55
CA SER A 32 15.53 -1.45 5.46
C SER A 32 14.47 -1.86 4.44
N ILE A 33 13.21 -2.10 4.85
CA ILE A 33 12.10 -2.31 3.91
C ILE A 33 11.77 -1.00 3.19
N ALA A 34 11.66 0.10 3.92
CA ALA A 34 11.33 1.41 3.37
C ALA A 34 12.43 2.00 2.47
N GLU A 35 13.70 1.57 2.64
CA GLU A 35 14.86 1.96 1.83
C GLU A 35 14.91 1.26 0.47
N GLN A 36 14.08 0.24 0.22
CA GLN A 36 13.95 -0.44 -1.08
C GLN A 36 13.30 0.45 -2.18
N ARG A 37 13.41 1.79 -2.05
CA ARG A 37 12.74 2.83 -2.85
C ARG A 37 13.11 2.85 -4.35
N GLN A 38 14.13 2.13 -4.80
CA GLN A 38 14.72 2.36 -6.13
C GLN A 38 14.09 1.60 -7.31
N ILE A 39 12.98 0.87 -7.15
CA ILE A 39 12.41 0.07 -8.25
C ILE A 39 11.33 0.83 -9.06
N PHE A 40 10.88 2.02 -8.65
CA PHE A 40 9.62 2.61 -9.16
C PHE A 40 9.77 3.81 -10.10
N LYS A 41 10.38 3.65 -11.29
CA LYS A 41 10.30 4.69 -12.33
C LYS A 41 8.84 4.96 -12.72
N GLY A 42 8.25 6.05 -12.22
CA GLY A 42 6.95 6.58 -12.64
C GLY A 42 5.91 6.77 -11.53
N ALA A 43 6.04 6.12 -10.37
CA ALA A 43 5.08 6.23 -9.26
C ALA A 43 5.71 6.67 -7.93
N ASP A 44 7.00 7.01 -7.92
CA ASP A 44 7.79 7.39 -6.73
C ASP A 44 7.08 8.35 -5.76
N HIS A 45 6.23 9.25 -6.27
CA HIS A 45 5.47 10.23 -5.50
C HIS A 45 4.27 9.64 -4.74
N ALA A 46 3.61 8.60 -5.26
CA ALA A 46 2.57 7.85 -4.54
C ALA A 46 3.17 7.00 -3.40
N PHE A 47 4.44 6.61 -3.54
CA PHE A 47 5.19 5.76 -2.62
C PHE A 47 6.21 6.51 -1.76
N LEU A 48 6.22 7.85 -1.81
CA LEU A 48 7.03 8.73 -0.98
C LEU A 48 6.52 8.75 0.48
N TRP A 49 6.29 7.56 1.03
CA TRP A 49 6.01 7.35 2.44
C TRP A 49 7.33 7.44 3.18
N LYS A 50 7.50 8.47 4.01
CA LYS A 50 8.40 8.38 5.17
C LYS A 50 7.62 7.58 6.21
N PRO A 51 8.10 6.41 6.66
CA PRO A 51 7.42 5.65 7.70
C PRO A 51 7.22 6.53 8.92
N LYS A 52 6.01 7.05 9.12
CA LYS A 52 5.60 7.56 10.42
C LYS A 52 5.22 6.36 11.26
N LEU A 53 6.21 5.50 11.52
CA LEU A 53 6.11 4.43 12.49
C LEU A 53 6.24 5.08 13.88
N ARG A 54 5.29 5.94 14.22
CA ARG A 54 5.01 6.38 15.58
C ARG A 54 3.52 6.13 15.77
N ILE A 55 3.16 4.85 15.81
CA ILE A 55 1.81 4.40 16.12
C ILE A 55 1.88 4.03 17.60
N PRO A 56 1.45 4.91 18.52
CA PRO A 56 1.60 4.70 19.97
C PRO A 56 1.18 3.30 20.40
N ASP A 57 0.11 2.75 19.84
CA ASP A 57 -0.39 1.42 20.17
C ASP A 57 0.58 0.25 19.87
N ILE A 58 1.51 0.41 18.92
CA ILE A 58 2.58 -0.58 18.71
C ILE A 58 3.77 -0.23 19.60
N TYR A 59 4.03 1.05 19.86
CA TYR A 59 5.19 1.42 20.66
C TYR A 59 4.98 1.21 22.17
N GLU A 60 3.76 1.27 22.66
CA GLU A 60 3.51 1.28 24.10
C GLU A 60 3.00 -0.08 24.61
N HIS A 61 2.77 -1.03 23.69
CA HIS A 61 2.25 -2.36 23.99
C HIS A 61 3.10 -3.49 23.40
N ALA A 62 3.84 -4.20 24.26
CA ALA A 62 4.71 -5.30 23.87
C ALA A 62 3.99 -6.44 23.12
N GLU A 63 2.72 -6.70 23.43
CA GLU A 63 1.92 -7.71 22.72
C GLU A 63 1.58 -7.30 21.29
N ASN A 64 1.24 -6.03 21.07
CA ASN A 64 0.97 -5.47 19.74
C ASN A 64 2.23 -5.51 18.87
N GLN A 65 3.40 -5.25 19.45
CA GLN A 65 4.69 -5.41 18.77
C GLN A 65 4.89 -6.86 18.34
N ARG A 66 4.77 -7.79 19.30
CA ARG A 66 4.94 -9.23 19.06
C ARG A 66 3.99 -9.72 17.97
N ALA A 67 2.76 -9.24 17.94
CA ALA A 67 1.83 -9.53 16.88
C ALA A 67 2.25 -8.93 15.53
N PHE A 68 2.67 -7.67 15.52
CA PHE A 68 3.05 -6.97 14.29
C PHE A 68 4.25 -7.62 13.59
N ALA A 69 5.32 -7.99 14.31
CA ALA A 69 6.42 -8.66 13.63
C ALA A 69 6.26 -10.19 13.50
N ARG A 70 5.29 -10.85 14.17
CA ARG A 70 4.78 -12.15 13.70
C ARG A 70 4.14 -12.04 12.32
N LEU A 71 3.36 -10.99 12.06
CA LEU A 71 2.83 -10.69 10.73
C LEU A 71 3.98 -10.51 9.73
N LEU A 72 4.94 -9.61 10.01
CA LEU A 72 6.06 -9.36 9.09
C LEU A 72 6.87 -10.63 8.81
N HIS A 73 7.13 -11.45 9.83
CA HIS A 73 7.81 -12.72 9.66
C HIS A 73 7.02 -13.69 8.78
N THR A 74 5.72 -13.84 9.04
CA THR A 74 4.85 -14.73 8.25
C THR A 74 4.84 -14.32 6.79
N CYS A 75 4.63 -13.03 6.50
CA CYS A 75 4.68 -12.51 5.14
C CYS A 75 6.08 -12.64 4.51
N ASN A 76 7.16 -12.49 5.26
CA ASN A 76 8.49 -12.70 4.69
C ASN A 76 8.78 -14.18 4.35
N CYS A 77 8.24 -15.13 5.10
CA CYS A 77 8.52 -16.56 4.94
C CYS A 77 7.55 -17.30 4.02
N CYS A 78 6.35 -16.75 3.82
CA CYS A 78 5.27 -17.35 3.04
C CYS A 78 4.93 -16.45 1.86
N ASP A 79 4.69 -17.02 0.67
CA ASP A 79 4.38 -16.29 -0.55
C ASP A 79 2.98 -16.57 -1.10
N THR A 80 2.15 -17.34 -0.38
CA THR A 80 0.77 -17.62 -0.80
C THR A 80 -0.21 -16.54 -0.31
N GLU A 81 -1.18 -16.20 -1.15
CA GLU A 81 -2.25 -15.25 -0.81
C GLU A 81 -2.96 -15.64 0.49
N ARG A 82 -3.28 -16.93 0.64
CA ARG A 82 -4.01 -17.44 1.80
C ARG A 82 -3.28 -17.16 3.11
N GLU A 83 -1.97 -17.37 3.15
CA GLU A 83 -1.16 -17.16 4.36
C GLU A 83 -1.04 -15.68 4.70
N VAL A 84 -0.78 -14.84 3.70
CA VAL A 84 -0.71 -13.37 3.86
C VAL A 84 -2.03 -12.82 4.39
N LEU A 85 -3.16 -13.21 3.79
CA LEU A 85 -4.49 -12.75 4.22
C LEU A 85 -4.86 -13.28 5.61
N SER A 86 -4.47 -14.51 5.94
CA SER A 86 -4.66 -15.06 7.28
C SER A 86 -3.89 -14.25 8.33
N ALA A 87 -2.62 -13.92 8.06
CA ALA A 87 -1.80 -13.14 8.97
C ALA A 87 -2.36 -11.71 9.17
N ILE A 88 -2.85 -11.07 8.11
CA ILE A 88 -3.52 -9.76 8.21
C ILE A 88 -4.77 -9.85 9.09
N ARG A 89 -5.61 -10.87 8.90
CA ARG A 89 -6.83 -11.07 9.70
C ARG A 89 -6.52 -11.31 11.18
N GLN A 90 -5.47 -12.08 11.48
CA GLN A 90 -5.00 -12.30 12.84
C GLN A 90 -4.51 -11.01 13.51
N LEU A 91 -3.78 -10.15 12.78
CA LEU A 91 -3.40 -8.84 13.32
C LEU A 91 -4.63 -7.95 13.52
N SER A 92 -5.56 -7.95 12.55
CA SER A 92 -6.78 -7.15 12.61
C SER A 92 -7.66 -7.50 13.81
N SER A 93 -7.71 -8.77 14.23
CA SER A 93 -8.54 -9.19 15.38
C SER A 93 -8.07 -8.60 16.71
N LEU A 94 -6.84 -8.07 16.78
CA LEU A 94 -6.31 -7.39 17.97
C LEU A 94 -6.79 -5.95 18.09
N GLY A 95 -7.46 -5.39 17.07
CA GLY A 95 -8.07 -4.06 17.15
C GLY A 95 -7.09 -2.89 17.28
N ILE A 96 -5.83 -3.06 16.86
CA ILE A 96 -4.78 -2.04 16.97
C ILE A 96 -5.12 -0.84 16.07
N LYS A 97 -5.34 0.34 16.67
CA LYS A 97 -5.77 1.51 15.92
C LYS A 97 -4.60 2.14 15.16
N GLY A 98 -4.89 2.69 13.98
CA GLY A 98 -3.91 3.42 13.18
C GLY A 98 -2.83 2.58 12.49
N LEU A 99 -2.76 1.26 12.72
CA LEU A 99 -1.74 0.39 12.12
C LEU A 99 -2.00 0.04 10.65
N GLY A 100 -3.27 -0.01 10.23
CA GLY A 100 -3.67 -0.49 8.90
C GLY A 100 -2.82 0.06 7.73
N PRO A 101 -2.77 1.40 7.52
CA PRO A 101 -2.00 1.98 6.41
C PRO A 101 -0.50 1.68 6.47
N ALA A 102 0.11 1.75 7.66
CA ALA A 102 1.55 1.48 7.81
C ALA A 102 1.87 0.00 7.55
N ALA A 103 1.05 -0.91 8.08
CA ALA A 103 1.19 -2.34 7.83
C ALA A 103 1.00 -2.67 6.34
N ALA A 104 -0.09 -2.21 5.71
CA ALA A 104 -0.36 -2.47 4.30
C ALA A 104 0.78 -1.98 3.38
N ASN A 105 1.32 -0.78 3.64
CA ASN A 105 2.44 -0.24 2.87
C ASN A 105 3.71 -1.08 3.03
N LEU A 106 4.02 -1.55 4.25
CA LEU A 106 5.16 -2.44 4.49
C LEU A 106 4.97 -3.79 3.81
N LEU A 107 3.78 -4.38 3.94
CA LEU A 107 3.44 -5.66 3.33
C LEU A 107 3.46 -5.61 1.81
N TYR A 108 3.10 -4.48 1.20
CA TYR A 108 3.22 -4.27 -0.24
C TYR A 108 4.67 -4.43 -0.72
N PHE A 109 5.67 -3.93 0.02
CA PHE A 109 7.07 -4.13 -0.34
C PHE A 109 7.51 -5.60 -0.27
N ILE A 110 6.83 -6.42 0.54
CA ILE A 110 7.09 -7.87 0.65
C ILE A 110 6.36 -8.62 -0.46
N HIS A 111 5.10 -8.27 -0.74
CA HIS A 111 4.24 -8.94 -1.71
C HIS A 111 3.55 -7.96 -2.68
N PRO A 112 4.29 -7.38 -3.63
CA PRO A 112 3.75 -6.35 -4.53
C PRO A 112 2.61 -6.85 -5.43
N THR A 113 2.48 -8.16 -5.62
CA THR A 113 1.41 -8.78 -6.42
C THR A 113 0.21 -9.24 -5.59
N LEU A 114 0.34 -9.29 -4.26
CA LEU A 114 -0.72 -9.77 -3.36
C LEU A 114 -1.27 -8.67 -2.46
N VAL A 115 -0.48 -7.65 -2.15
CA VAL A 115 -0.84 -6.57 -1.24
C VAL A 115 -0.64 -5.27 -2.00
N MET A 116 -1.49 -4.28 -1.76
CA MET A 116 -1.35 -2.96 -2.38
C MET A 116 -1.09 -1.89 -1.32
N PRO A 117 -0.36 -0.82 -1.65
CA PRO A 117 -0.22 0.34 -0.77
C PRO A 117 -1.60 0.94 -0.44
N PHE A 118 -1.66 1.65 0.68
CA PHE A 118 -2.89 2.19 1.24
C PHE A 118 -2.68 3.59 1.82
N ASN A 119 -3.31 4.58 1.20
CA ASN A 119 -3.36 5.95 1.70
C ASN A 119 -4.68 6.63 1.25
N THR A 120 -4.92 7.84 1.74
CA THR A 120 -6.17 8.58 1.47
C THR A 120 -6.40 8.82 -0.03
N ALA A 121 -5.36 9.19 -0.78
CA ALA A 121 -5.50 9.45 -2.21
C ALA A 121 -5.86 8.17 -2.98
N ILE A 122 -5.21 7.05 -2.68
CA ILE A 122 -5.56 5.75 -3.30
C ILE A 122 -7.02 5.37 -3.01
N VAL A 123 -7.46 5.52 -1.75
CA VAL A 123 -8.86 5.25 -1.36
C VAL A 123 -9.83 6.16 -2.12
N ASN A 124 -9.52 7.45 -2.21
CA ASN A 124 -10.35 8.41 -2.93
C ASN A 124 -10.43 8.06 -4.42
N GLY A 125 -9.30 7.71 -5.04
CA GLY A 125 -9.27 7.31 -6.44
C GLY A 125 -10.07 6.04 -6.70
N TYR A 126 -9.96 5.04 -5.82
CA TYR A 126 -10.75 3.81 -5.92
C TYR A 126 -12.25 4.10 -5.81
N ASN A 127 -12.66 4.90 -4.84
CA ASN A 127 -14.05 5.30 -4.66
C ASN A 127 -14.59 6.13 -5.83
N ALA A 128 -13.77 7.04 -6.38
CA ALA A 128 -14.13 7.82 -7.55
C ALA A 128 -14.36 6.93 -8.78
N LEU A 129 -13.43 6.00 -9.02
CA LEU A 129 -13.42 5.07 -10.16
C LEU A 129 -14.55 4.05 -10.10
N THR A 130 -14.79 3.45 -8.94
CA THR A 130 -15.73 2.32 -8.79
C THR A 130 -17.11 2.74 -8.26
N GLY A 131 -17.22 3.94 -7.68
CA GLY A 131 -18.40 4.35 -6.94
C GLY A 131 -18.55 3.75 -5.54
N SER A 132 -17.52 3.07 -5.05
CA SER A 132 -17.47 2.54 -3.69
C SER A 132 -17.36 3.63 -2.62
N SER A 133 -17.51 3.22 -1.36
CA SER A 133 -17.38 4.06 -0.16
C SER A 133 -16.37 3.49 0.85
N VAL A 134 -15.21 3.05 0.35
CA VAL A 134 -14.08 2.55 1.15
C VAL A 134 -13.56 3.66 2.06
N LYS A 135 -13.16 3.30 3.29
CA LYS A 135 -12.63 4.22 4.30
C LYS A 135 -11.21 3.79 4.69
N LEU A 136 -10.32 4.77 4.85
CA LEU A 136 -8.98 4.53 5.35
C LEU A 136 -9.00 4.08 6.82
N GLY A 137 -8.05 3.23 7.22
CA GLY A 137 -7.86 2.83 8.61
C GLY A 137 -8.68 1.62 9.07
N ARG A 138 -9.43 0.98 8.15
CA ARG A 138 -10.24 -0.21 8.38
C ARG A 138 -9.75 -1.39 7.55
N TRP A 139 -9.41 -2.49 8.20
CA TRP A 139 -8.88 -3.69 7.53
C TRP A 139 -9.92 -4.37 6.63
N ASP A 140 -11.17 -4.42 7.05
CA ASP A 140 -12.27 -4.96 6.24
C ASP A 140 -12.47 -4.13 4.95
N HIS A 141 -12.45 -2.81 5.06
CA HIS A 141 -12.51 -1.92 3.90
C HIS A 141 -11.26 -2.06 3.01
N TYR A 142 -10.08 -2.22 3.60
CA TYR A 142 -8.83 -2.47 2.85
C TYR A 142 -8.89 -3.78 2.07
N LEU A 143 -9.32 -4.88 2.71
CA LEU A 143 -9.40 -6.20 2.07
C LEU A 143 -10.44 -6.21 0.95
N ALA A 144 -11.60 -5.57 1.15
CA ALA A 144 -12.60 -5.41 0.10
C ALA A 144 -12.08 -4.57 -1.08
N MET A 145 -11.39 -3.46 -0.80
CA MET A 145 -10.75 -2.64 -1.84
C MET A 145 -9.70 -3.43 -2.62
N ARG A 146 -8.84 -4.16 -1.91
CA ARG A 146 -7.80 -5.02 -2.49
C ARG A 146 -8.40 -6.06 -3.45
N GLU A 147 -9.44 -6.77 -3.04
CA GLU A 147 -10.13 -7.75 -3.88
C GLU A 147 -10.68 -7.10 -5.15
N GLY A 148 -11.34 -5.94 -5.03
CA GLY A 148 -11.83 -5.18 -6.17
C GLY A 148 -10.71 -4.69 -7.11
N VAL A 149 -9.58 -4.26 -6.56
CA VAL A 149 -8.39 -3.86 -7.32
C VAL A 149 -7.77 -5.05 -8.06
N ILE A 150 -7.66 -6.22 -7.43
CA ILE A 150 -7.16 -7.44 -8.09
C ILE A 150 -8.07 -7.82 -9.26
N ALA A 151 -9.39 -7.79 -9.06
CA ALA A 151 -10.35 -8.06 -10.12
C ALA A 151 -10.23 -7.04 -11.28
N LEU A 152 -10.05 -5.76 -10.97
CA LEU A 152 -9.82 -4.71 -11.95
C LEU A 152 -8.53 -4.95 -12.73
N ASN A 153 -7.45 -5.31 -12.04
CA ASN A 153 -6.14 -5.57 -12.62
C ASN A 153 -6.20 -6.77 -13.57
N GLN A 154 -6.87 -7.85 -13.17
CA GLN A 154 -7.07 -9.05 -14.00
C GLN A 154 -7.90 -8.74 -15.25
N ARG A 155 -8.93 -7.91 -15.13
CA ARG A 155 -9.78 -7.49 -16.25
C ARG A 155 -9.00 -6.71 -17.32
N TYR A 156 -8.02 -5.91 -16.90
CA TYR A 156 -7.20 -5.07 -17.79
C TYR A 156 -5.73 -5.51 -17.77
N ARG A 157 -5.47 -6.81 -17.65
CA ARG A 157 -4.12 -7.40 -17.49
C ARG A 157 -3.15 -7.09 -18.62
N ASP A 158 -3.65 -6.77 -19.81
CA ASP A 158 -2.83 -6.41 -20.96
C ASP A 158 -2.35 -4.95 -20.91
N LEU A 159 -2.98 -4.14 -20.05
CA LEU A 159 -2.68 -2.71 -19.87
C LEU A 159 -2.03 -2.40 -18.53
N LEU A 160 -2.20 -3.28 -17.53
CA LEU A 160 -1.75 -3.04 -16.16
C LEU A 160 -0.72 -4.09 -15.72
N SER A 161 0.26 -3.64 -14.92
CA SER A 161 1.25 -4.53 -14.33
C SER A 161 0.61 -5.46 -13.30
N ASN A 162 1.16 -6.67 -13.17
CA ASN A 162 0.83 -7.57 -12.05
C ASN A 162 1.28 -6.99 -10.69
N ASP A 163 2.23 -6.06 -10.69
CA ASP A 163 2.58 -5.27 -9.52
C ASP A 163 1.43 -4.30 -9.19
N LEU A 164 0.78 -4.52 -8.04
CA LEU A 164 -0.34 -3.72 -7.57
C LEU A 164 0.05 -2.27 -7.26
N GLY A 165 1.34 -1.96 -7.25
CA GLY A 165 1.86 -0.61 -7.17
C GLY A 165 1.53 0.24 -8.39
N ALA A 166 1.46 -0.36 -9.58
CA ALA A 166 1.13 0.37 -10.81
C ALA A 166 -0.32 0.88 -10.78
N ILE A 167 -1.27 -0.01 -10.48
CA ILE A 167 -2.68 0.37 -10.30
C ILE A 167 -2.86 1.30 -9.10
N ALA A 168 -2.11 1.11 -8.01
CA ALA A 168 -2.14 2.04 -6.90
C ALA A 168 -1.64 3.45 -7.26
N GLY A 169 -0.60 3.57 -8.09
CA GLY A 169 -0.14 4.85 -8.63
C GLY A 169 -1.23 5.55 -9.45
N LEU A 170 -1.91 4.81 -10.33
CA LEU A 170 -3.06 5.32 -11.08
C LEU A 170 -4.18 5.80 -10.13
N LEU A 171 -4.54 4.99 -9.13
CA LEU A 171 -5.56 5.37 -8.14
C LEU A 171 -5.15 6.59 -7.33
N PHE A 172 -3.86 6.70 -6.97
CA PHE A 172 -3.33 7.88 -6.29
C PHE A 172 -3.54 9.14 -7.15
N ASP A 173 -3.15 9.11 -8.42
CA ASP A 173 -3.28 10.26 -9.30
C ASP A 173 -4.74 10.67 -9.55
N ILE A 174 -5.64 9.68 -9.69
CA ILE A 174 -7.09 9.92 -9.75
C ILE A 174 -7.58 10.57 -8.46
N GLY A 175 -7.18 10.04 -7.30
CA GLY A 175 -7.60 10.56 -6.00
C GLY A 175 -7.03 11.94 -5.67
N MET A 176 -5.90 12.29 -6.27
CA MET A 176 -5.31 13.63 -6.26
C MET A 176 -5.93 14.56 -7.34
N GLN A 177 -6.92 14.08 -8.09
CA GLN A 177 -7.58 14.80 -9.18
C GLN A 177 -6.64 15.26 -10.31
N ARG A 178 -5.52 14.57 -10.51
CA ARG A 178 -4.57 14.86 -11.61
C ARG A 178 -5.10 14.36 -12.96
N TYR A 179 -5.89 13.29 -12.93
CA TYR A 179 -6.64 12.80 -14.08
C TYR A 179 -8.13 12.91 -13.78
N PRO A 180 -8.87 13.82 -14.45
CA PRO A 180 -10.31 13.84 -14.31
C PRO A 180 -10.88 12.54 -14.85
N LEU A 181 -11.82 11.94 -14.12
CA LEU A 181 -12.57 10.79 -14.64
C LEU A 181 -13.75 11.29 -15.48
N PRO A 182 -14.14 10.57 -16.53
CA PRO A 182 -15.39 10.87 -17.21
C PRO A 182 -16.56 10.70 -16.22
N PRO A 183 -17.64 11.47 -16.35
CA PRO A 183 -18.82 11.28 -15.51
C PRO A 183 -19.31 9.82 -15.59
N ARG A 184 -19.73 9.24 -14.45
CA ARG A 184 -20.17 7.83 -14.41
C ARG A 184 -21.41 7.57 -15.29
N GLN A 185 -22.20 8.61 -15.54
CA GLN A 185 -23.34 8.62 -16.45
C GLN A 185 -23.09 9.67 -17.55
N ALA A 186 -21.93 9.60 -18.20
CA ALA A 186 -21.54 10.53 -19.23
C ALA A 186 -22.46 10.43 -20.45
N GLN A 187 -22.95 11.57 -20.92
CA GLN A 187 -23.54 11.72 -22.25
C GLN A 187 -22.41 11.92 -23.28
N ALA A 188 -22.70 11.77 -24.58
CA ALA A 188 -21.67 11.84 -25.63
C ALA A 188 -20.83 13.14 -25.59
N GLY A 189 -21.42 14.27 -25.19
CA GLY A 189 -20.72 15.54 -25.01
C GLY A 189 -19.70 15.55 -23.87
N ASP A 190 -19.99 14.85 -22.78
CA ASP A 190 -19.12 14.77 -21.59
C ASP A 190 -17.83 13.98 -21.90
N VAL A 191 -17.94 12.95 -22.74
CA VAL A 191 -16.79 12.13 -23.16
C VAL A 191 -15.85 12.94 -24.05
N SER A 192 -16.38 13.75 -24.97
CA SER A 192 -15.56 14.61 -25.84
C SER A 192 -14.82 15.68 -25.04
N ALA A 193 -15.47 16.33 -24.07
CA ALA A 193 -14.83 17.31 -23.21
C ALA A 193 -13.73 16.67 -22.34
N TRP A 194 -14.00 15.47 -21.80
CA TRP A 194 -13.01 14.70 -21.06
C TRP A 194 -11.78 14.32 -21.92
N GLN A 195 -11.99 13.91 -23.16
CA GLN A 195 -10.88 13.58 -24.08
C GLN A 195 -9.97 14.78 -24.35
N GLN A 196 -10.54 15.98 -24.49
CA GLN A 196 -9.76 17.21 -24.66
C GLN A 196 -8.94 17.54 -23.41
N GLU A 197 -9.51 17.37 -22.22
CA GLU A 197 -8.80 17.59 -20.97
C GLU A 197 -7.67 16.57 -20.78
N LEU A 198 -7.91 15.29 -21.10
CA LEU A 198 -6.90 14.25 -21.08
C LEU A 198 -5.74 14.54 -22.05
N ALA A 199 -6.02 15.10 -23.23
CA ALA A 199 -4.99 15.50 -24.19
C ALA A 199 -4.06 16.57 -23.60
N LYS A 200 -4.61 17.59 -22.94
CA LYS A 200 -3.79 18.62 -22.24
C LYS A 200 -2.90 18.02 -21.17
N VAL A 201 -3.43 17.10 -20.35
CA VAL A 201 -2.63 16.44 -19.30
C VAL A 201 -1.49 15.61 -19.91
N ARG A 202 -1.73 14.94 -21.04
CA ARG A 202 -0.68 14.20 -21.78
C ARG A 202 0.41 15.13 -22.32
N GLU A 203 0.05 16.28 -22.87
CA GLU A 203 1.01 17.29 -23.33
C GLU A 203 1.87 17.82 -22.18
N GLN A 204 1.25 18.14 -21.04
CA GLN A 204 1.96 18.58 -19.83
C GLN A 204 2.92 17.52 -19.30
N ALA A 205 2.49 16.25 -19.25
CA ALA A 205 3.34 15.14 -18.82
C ALA A 205 4.53 14.93 -19.77
N ALA A 206 4.31 15.04 -21.09
CA ALA A 206 5.39 14.96 -22.08
C ALA A 206 6.40 16.11 -21.95
N ALA A 207 5.94 17.31 -21.60
CA ALA A 207 6.80 18.47 -21.36
C ALA A 207 7.68 18.32 -20.10
N LEU A 208 7.18 17.65 -19.06
CA LEU A 208 7.91 17.35 -17.82
C LEU A 208 8.91 16.19 -17.94
N ALA A 209 8.81 15.38 -19.01
CA ALA A 209 9.70 14.26 -19.28
C ALA A 209 10.91 14.60 -20.16
N LYS A 210 11.02 15.87 -20.60
CA LYS A 210 12.20 16.45 -21.28
C LYS A 210 13.13 17.10 -20.28
#